data_AF-A0A3C1A2B7-F1
#
_entry.id   AF-A0A3C1A2B7-F1
#
_cell.length_a   1.000
_cell.length_b   1.000
_cell.length_c   1.000
_cell.angle_alpha   90.00
_cell.angle_beta   90.00
_cell.angle_gamma   90.00
#
_symmetry.space_group_name_H-M   'P 1'
#
loop_
_entity.id
_entity.type
_entity.pdbx_description
1 polymer ?
#
loop_
_entity_poly.entity_id
_entity_poly.type
_entity_poly.pdbx_seq_one_letter_code
_entity_poly.pdbx_strand_id
1 'polypeptide(L)'
;MIFFVIVSLIVALLRGGSILRLSQLHIRHAYLILLGLALQLFVFSPLGARWEPWMGYLYLASLVLLLLAVALNRDLPGIRLLGLGLFLNLLVIAANGGLMPISIEAARRAGLFDVVAALQATGRHTNVALMDEGTRLWFLGDTIVLGYPLPSAHVFSPGDILVALGAFVFLQWAMLGPNWLPHYLQEGRPLAYLLSLGRVSWVKGAAIFGLGLLLGWLIIGWVLWPVEYYDTDPPDLRRSHQEAYISLVADSFGLNGDVQLARERLQDFDDEEIGDIILTLLEREGEDLASSQRLRDLAQALALSLAPSGE
;
A
#
# COMPACT_ATOMS: atom_id res chain seq x y z
N MET A 1 2.49 -10.56 0.17
CA MET A 1 2.47 -11.97 0.64
C MET A 1 3.67 -12.35 1.53
N ILE A 2 4.91 -12.07 1.12
CA ILE A 2 6.14 -12.44 1.87
C ILE A 2 6.12 -11.96 3.33
N PHE A 3 5.67 -10.72 3.56
CA PHE A 3 5.51 -10.17 4.91
C PHE A 3 4.69 -11.08 5.84
N PHE A 4 3.52 -11.57 5.38
CA PHE A 4 2.67 -12.46 6.18
C PHE A 4 3.31 -13.81 6.47
N VAL A 5 4.11 -14.33 5.54
CA VAL A 5 4.90 -15.55 5.75
C VAL A 5 5.96 -15.32 6.83
N ILE A 6 6.70 -14.20 6.76
CA ILE A 6 7.70 -13.84 7.78
C ILE A 6 7.05 -13.70 9.15
N VAL A 7 5.93 -12.98 9.25
CA VAL A 7 5.17 -12.84 10.50
C VAL A 7 4.74 -14.21 11.02
N SER A 8 4.22 -15.09 10.17
CA SER A 8 3.87 -16.46 10.60
C SER A 8 5.07 -17.22 11.12
N LEU A 9 6.22 -17.18 10.43
CA LEU A 9 7.43 -17.85 10.87
C LEU A 9 7.90 -17.34 12.24
N ILE A 10 7.92 -16.02 12.44
CA ILE A 10 8.28 -15.40 13.73
C ILE A 10 7.33 -15.87 14.82
N VAL A 11 6.01 -15.79 14.58
CA VAL A 11 5.01 -16.23 15.56
C VAL A 11 5.16 -17.72 15.87
N ALA A 12 5.40 -18.56 14.87
CA ALA A 12 5.60 -20.00 15.08
C ALA A 12 6.85 -20.27 15.93
N LEU A 13 7.97 -19.60 15.66
CA LEU A 13 9.20 -19.72 16.44
C LEU A 13 9.03 -19.26 17.89
N LEU A 14 8.38 -18.12 18.12
CA LEU A 14 8.07 -17.60 19.46
C LEU A 14 7.16 -18.55 20.25
N ARG A 15 6.35 -19.35 19.57
CA ARG A 15 5.48 -20.37 20.17
C ARG A 15 6.19 -21.72 20.40
N GLY A 16 7.50 -21.80 20.15
CA GLY A 16 8.31 -23.02 20.30
C GLY A 16 8.27 -23.96 19.09
N GLY A 17 7.83 -23.47 17.93
CA GLY A 17 7.83 -24.21 16.68
C GLY A 17 9.25 -24.45 16.16
N SER A 18 9.41 -25.51 15.36
CA SER A 18 10.71 -25.87 14.78
C SER A 18 10.66 -25.87 13.27
N ILE A 19 11.60 -25.16 12.63
CA ILE A 19 11.80 -25.16 11.18
C ILE A 19 12.13 -26.56 10.67
N LEU A 20 12.80 -27.38 11.48
CA LEU A 20 13.14 -28.77 11.12
C LEU A 20 11.89 -29.63 10.89
N ARG A 21 10.72 -29.24 11.39
CA ARG A 21 9.47 -29.97 11.09
C ARG A 21 8.97 -29.72 9.68
N LEU A 22 9.34 -28.61 9.05
CA LEU A 22 9.02 -28.34 7.65
C LEU A 22 9.65 -29.38 6.72
N SER A 23 10.83 -29.92 7.05
CA SER A 23 11.46 -30.98 6.25
C SER A 23 10.80 -32.35 6.41
N GLN A 24 9.97 -32.54 7.44
CA GLN A 24 9.23 -33.77 7.71
C GLN A 24 7.83 -33.76 7.06
N LEU A 25 7.43 -32.64 6.45
CA LEU A 25 6.14 -32.52 5.80
C LEU A 25 6.10 -33.32 4.50
N HIS A 26 5.06 -34.15 4.38
CA HIS A 26 4.78 -34.88 3.17
C HIS A 26 3.73 -34.13 2.35
N ILE A 27 4.19 -33.17 1.53
CA ILE A 27 3.33 -32.47 0.57
C ILE A 27 3.20 -33.34 -0.68
N ARG A 28 1.97 -33.81 -0.95
CA ARG A 28 1.69 -34.62 -2.13
C ARG A 28 1.89 -33.77 -3.39
N HIS A 29 2.66 -34.29 -4.35
CA HIS A 29 2.91 -33.65 -5.64
C HIS A 29 3.46 -32.22 -5.51
N ALA A 30 4.41 -32.00 -4.59
CA ALA A 30 5.04 -30.70 -4.36
C ALA A 30 5.61 -30.05 -5.64
N TYR A 31 5.97 -30.86 -6.66
CA TYR A 31 6.40 -30.37 -7.96
C TYR A 31 5.34 -29.49 -8.67
N LEU A 32 4.05 -29.66 -8.40
CA LEU A 32 2.99 -28.78 -8.94
C LEU A 32 3.09 -27.37 -8.37
N ILE A 33 3.45 -27.25 -7.09
CA ILE A 33 3.70 -25.96 -6.44
C ILE A 33 4.93 -25.31 -7.06
N LEU A 34 6.02 -26.06 -7.20
CA LEU A 34 7.25 -25.57 -7.81
C LEU A 34 7.03 -25.12 -9.26
N LEU A 35 6.28 -25.88 -10.06
CA LEU A 35 5.96 -25.52 -11.44
C LEU A 35 5.05 -24.29 -11.52
N GLY A 36 4.02 -24.21 -10.68
CA GLY A 36 3.15 -23.04 -10.60
C GLY A 36 3.93 -21.76 -10.23
N LEU A 37 4.79 -21.84 -9.20
CA LEU A 37 5.64 -20.72 -8.81
C LEU A 37 6.68 -20.37 -9.89
N ALA A 38 7.28 -21.36 -10.55
CA ALA A 38 8.22 -21.11 -11.64
C ALA A 38 7.53 -20.38 -12.81
N LEU A 39 6.29 -20.77 -13.15
CA LEU A 39 5.49 -20.05 -14.14
C LEU A 39 5.17 -18.62 -13.69
N GLN A 40 4.83 -18.40 -12.43
CA GLN A 40 4.62 -17.04 -11.90
C GLN A 40 5.89 -16.20 -11.99
N LEU A 41 7.04 -16.73 -11.56
CA LEU A 41 8.33 -16.04 -11.68
C LEU A 41 8.65 -15.71 -13.14
N PHE A 42 8.36 -16.63 -14.07
CA PHE A 42 8.53 -16.39 -15.49
C PHE A 42 7.59 -15.28 -15.99
N VAL A 43 6.28 -15.36 -15.70
CA VAL A 43 5.27 -14.38 -16.08
C VAL A 43 5.62 -12.99 -15.55
N PHE A 44 6.08 -12.88 -14.31
CA PHE A 44 6.42 -11.59 -13.69
C PHE A 44 7.87 -11.15 -13.92
N SER A 45 8.59 -11.80 -14.84
CA SER A 45 9.95 -11.42 -15.21
C SER A 45 10.00 -10.57 -16.49
N PRO A 46 11.08 -9.79 -16.72
CA PRO A 46 11.30 -9.11 -18.00
C PRO A 46 11.36 -10.05 -19.21
N LEU A 47 11.64 -11.34 -19.01
CA LEU A 47 11.60 -12.35 -20.06
C LEU A 47 10.16 -12.71 -20.45
N GLY A 48 9.28 -12.86 -19.47
CA GLY A 48 7.86 -13.13 -19.68
C GLY A 48 7.17 -12.00 -20.45
N ALA A 49 7.53 -10.75 -20.16
CA ALA A 49 7.02 -9.56 -20.86
C ALA A 49 7.20 -9.61 -22.39
N ARG A 50 8.18 -10.37 -22.90
CA ARG A 50 8.42 -10.55 -24.35
C ARG A 50 7.45 -11.54 -25.01
N TRP A 51 6.59 -12.20 -24.23
CA TRP A 51 5.70 -13.27 -24.66
C TRP A 51 4.22 -12.86 -24.65
N GLU A 52 3.91 -11.56 -24.64
CA GLU A 52 2.57 -11.07 -24.98
C GLU A 52 2.12 -11.65 -26.34
N PRO A 53 0.88 -12.20 -26.47
CA PRO A 53 -0.27 -12.09 -25.57
C PRO A 53 -0.49 -13.26 -24.60
N TRP A 54 0.47 -14.18 -24.46
CA TRP A 54 0.25 -15.44 -23.75
C TRP A 54 0.29 -15.32 -22.22
N MET A 55 0.68 -14.16 -21.69
CA MET A 55 0.96 -13.96 -20.27
C MET A 55 -0.27 -14.22 -19.39
N GLY A 56 -1.45 -13.75 -19.79
CA GLY A 56 -2.70 -14.02 -19.05
C GLY A 56 -3.01 -15.51 -18.95
N TYR A 57 -2.82 -16.26 -20.03
CA TYR A 57 -3.04 -17.72 -20.04
C TYR A 57 -2.02 -18.46 -19.17
N LEU A 58 -0.75 -18.06 -19.22
CA LEU A 58 0.31 -18.63 -18.37
C LEU A 58 0.07 -18.33 -16.89
N TYR A 59 -0.44 -17.13 -16.58
CA TYR A 59 -0.81 -16.77 -15.22
C TYR A 59 -1.98 -17.64 -14.72
N LEU A 60 -3.04 -17.80 -15.51
CA LEU A 60 -4.15 -18.68 -15.18
C LEU A 60 -3.70 -20.14 -15.02
N ALA A 61 -2.84 -20.64 -15.91
CA ALA A 61 -2.27 -21.98 -15.81
C ALA A 61 -1.48 -22.18 -14.50
N SER A 62 -0.71 -21.16 -14.08
CA SER A 62 0.00 -21.19 -12.80
C SER A 62 -0.96 -21.33 -11.61
N LEU A 63 -2.07 -20.58 -11.60
CA LEU A 63 -3.08 -20.63 -10.54
C LEU A 63 -3.80 -21.98 -10.51
N VAL A 64 -4.09 -22.56 -11.68
CA VAL A 64 -4.67 -23.90 -11.78
C VAL A 64 -3.72 -24.96 -11.20
N LEU A 65 -2.42 -24.91 -11.50
CA LEU A 65 -1.44 -25.83 -10.92
C LEU A 65 -1.38 -25.73 -9.39
N LEU A 66 -1.39 -24.50 -8.85
CA LEU A 66 -1.44 -24.27 -7.41
C LEU A 66 -2.74 -24.80 -6.79
N LEU A 67 -3.89 -24.58 -7.43
CA LEU A 67 -5.17 -25.12 -6.97
C LEU A 67 -5.23 -26.65 -7.01
N LEU A 68 -4.62 -27.29 -8.01
CA LEU A 68 -4.48 -28.74 -8.07
C LEU A 68 -3.63 -29.24 -6.88
N ALA A 69 -2.50 -28.60 -6.61
CA ALA A 69 -1.66 -28.94 -5.46
C ALA A 69 -2.44 -28.79 -4.13
N VAL A 70 -3.19 -27.70 -3.97
CA VAL A 70 -4.06 -27.46 -2.82
C VAL A 70 -5.13 -28.55 -2.69
N ALA A 71 -5.81 -28.90 -3.78
CA ALA A 71 -6.87 -29.90 -3.78
C ALA A 71 -6.36 -31.29 -3.39
N LEU A 72 -5.12 -31.63 -3.77
CA LEU A 72 -4.42 -32.87 -3.39
C LEU A 72 -3.96 -32.88 -1.92
N ASN A 73 -3.87 -31.72 -1.28
CA ASN A 73 -3.41 -31.53 0.10
C ASN A 73 -4.48 -30.88 1.01
N ARG A 74 -5.76 -30.96 0.63
CA ARG A 74 -6.88 -30.26 1.28
C ARG A 74 -7.13 -30.62 2.75
N ASP A 75 -6.55 -31.72 3.22
CA ASP A 75 -6.73 -32.20 4.60
C ASP A 75 -5.71 -31.59 5.56
N LEU A 76 -4.68 -30.92 5.03
CA LEU A 76 -3.73 -30.17 5.84
C LEU A 76 -4.38 -28.88 6.36
N PRO A 77 -4.18 -28.53 7.64
CA PRO A 77 -4.71 -27.29 8.21
C PRO A 77 -4.30 -26.05 7.42
N GLY A 78 -5.25 -25.12 7.23
CA GLY A 78 -5.03 -23.87 6.49
C GLY A 78 -5.14 -24.00 4.96
N ILE A 79 -4.90 -25.19 4.39
CA ILE A 79 -4.87 -25.37 2.92
C ILE A 79 -6.23 -25.11 2.26
N ARG A 80 -7.36 -25.47 2.89
CA ARG A 80 -8.70 -25.16 2.32
C ARG A 80 -8.97 -23.66 2.25
N LEU A 81 -8.56 -22.91 3.27
CA LEU A 81 -8.72 -21.45 3.32
C LEU A 81 -7.82 -20.78 2.26
N LEU A 82 -6.57 -21.24 2.16
CA LEU A 82 -5.64 -20.82 1.12
C LEU A 82 -6.21 -21.10 -0.28
N GLY A 83 -6.76 -22.30 -0.47
CA GLY A 83 -7.39 -22.73 -1.71
C GLY A 83 -8.58 -21.88 -2.12
N LEU A 84 -9.43 -21.51 -1.16
CA LEU A 84 -10.55 -20.60 -1.41
C LEU A 84 -10.05 -19.24 -1.91
N GLY A 85 -9.01 -18.69 -1.28
CA GLY A 85 -8.40 -17.44 -1.72
C GLY A 85 -7.84 -17.51 -3.15
N LEU A 86 -7.07 -18.56 -3.46
CA LEU A 86 -6.56 -18.79 -4.81
C LEU A 86 -7.68 -18.97 -5.85
N PHE A 87 -8.78 -19.62 -5.46
CA PHE A 87 -9.93 -19.83 -6.34
C PHE A 87 -10.65 -18.51 -6.65
N LEU A 88 -10.84 -17.63 -5.66
CA LEU A 88 -11.41 -16.31 -5.88
C LEU A 88 -10.53 -15.47 -6.82
N ASN A 89 -9.21 -15.49 -6.62
CA ASN A 89 -8.27 -14.81 -7.51
C ASN A 89 -8.35 -15.36 -8.93
N LEU A 90 -8.32 -16.70 -9.10
CA LEU A 90 -8.48 -17.32 -10.42
C LEU A 90 -9.76 -16.88 -11.11
N LEU A 91 -10.88 -16.86 -10.38
CA LEU A 91 -12.20 -16.52 -10.91
C LEU A 91 -12.26 -15.06 -11.41
N VAL A 92 -11.78 -14.09 -10.64
CA VAL A 92 -11.76 -12.68 -11.06
C VAL A 92 -10.77 -12.45 -12.20
N ILE A 93 -9.58 -13.06 -12.16
CA ILE A 93 -8.56 -12.91 -13.21
C ILE A 93 -9.07 -13.51 -14.53
N ALA A 94 -9.68 -14.71 -14.49
CA ALA A 94 -10.23 -15.36 -15.67
C ALA A 94 -11.39 -14.56 -16.27
N ALA A 95 -12.26 -13.98 -15.44
CA ALA A 95 -13.39 -13.18 -15.90
C ALA A 95 -12.98 -11.87 -16.59
N ASN A 96 -11.76 -11.37 -16.34
CA ASN A 96 -11.22 -10.13 -16.88
C ASN A 96 -10.05 -10.35 -17.86
N GLY A 97 -10.03 -11.50 -18.55
CA GLY A 97 -9.10 -11.73 -19.66
C GLY A 97 -7.67 -12.07 -19.25
N GLY A 98 -7.47 -12.59 -18.03
CA GLY A 98 -6.15 -12.96 -17.52
C GLY A 98 -5.43 -11.85 -16.74
N LEU A 99 -6.13 -10.75 -16.45
CA LEU A 99 -5.61 -9.61 -15.70
C LEU A 99 -6.39 -9.43 -14.40
N MET A 100 -5.68 -9.04 -13.34
CA MET A 100 -6.27 -8.71 -12.05
C MET A 100 -6.80 -7.27 -12.09
N PRO A 101 -8.11 -7.03 -11.91
CA PRO A 101 -8.61 -5.66 -11.86
C PRO A 101 -8.11 -4.95 -10.61
N ILE A 102 -7.64 -3.70 -10.76
CA ILE A 102 -7.14 -2.86 -9.67
C ILE A 102 -7.86 -1.51 -9.64
N SER A 103 -8.24 -1.08 -8.43
CA SER A 103 -8.77 0.26 -8.22
C SER A 103 -7.66 1.31 -8.25
N ILE A 104 -7.78 2.29 -9.14
CA ILE A 104 -6.81 3.40 -9.24
C ILE A 104 -6.73 4.22 -7.97
N GLU A 105 -7.87 4.42 -7.31
CA GLU A 105 -7.96 5.12 -6.04
C GLU A 105 -7.26 4.32 -4.93
N ALA A 106 -7.41 3.00 -4.94
CA ALA A 106 -6.70 2.13 -4.01
C ALA A 106 -5.18 2.16 -4.25
N ALA A 107 -4.75 2.12 -5.51
CA ALA A 107 -3.35 2.21 -5.90
C ALA A 107 -2.73 3.56 -5.51
N ARG A 108 -3.47 4.67 -5.71
CA ARG A 108 -3.04 6.03 -5.29
C ARG A 108 -2.89 6.13 -3.77
N ARG A 109 -3.85 5.62 -2.99
CA ARG A 109 -3.75 5.58 -1.52
C ARG A 109 -2.63 4.67 -1.02
N ALA A 110 -2.27 3.65 -1.80
CA ALA A 110 -1.11 2.81 -1.54
C ALA A 110 0.21 3.45 -2.03
N GLY A 111 0.23 4.69 -2.52
CA GLY A 111 1.45 5.34 -3.00
C GLY A 111 2.09 4.68 -4.23
N LEU A 112 1.33 3.88 -4.99
CA LEU A 112 1.81 3.19 -6.19
C LEU A 112 1.76 4.12 -7.43
N PHE A 113 2.39 5.29 -7.34
CA PHE A 113 2.26 6.34 -8.36
C PHE A 113 2.75 5.91 -9.76
N ASP A 114 3.84 5.13 -9.84
CA ASP A 114 4.33 4.59 -11.12
C ASP A 114 3.31 3.66 -11.80
N VAL A 115 2.65 2.82 -10.99
CA VAL A 115 1.61 1.91 -11.46
C VAL A 115 0.38 2.69 -11.90
N VAL A 116 0.00 3.73 -11.13
CA VAL A 116 -1.10 4.63 -11.50
C VAL A 116 -0.83 5.30 -12.84
N ALA A 117 0.37 5.86 -13.05
CA ALA A 117 0.76 6.50 -14.31
C ALA A 117 0.71 5.52 -15.49
N ALA A 118 1.26 4.30 -15.33
CA ALA A 118 1.22 3.28 -16.37
C ALA A 118 -0.21 2.81 -16.72
N LEU A 119 -1.05 2.63 -15.68
CA LEU A 119 -2.45 2.25 -15.85
C LEU A 119 -3.27 3.35 -16.55
N GLN A 120 -3.01 4.62 -16.25
CA GLN A 120 -3.69 5.73 -16.94
C GLN A 120 -3.27 5.84 -18.41
N ALA A 121 -2.00 5.59 -18.72
CA ALA A 121 -1.48 5.69 -20.09
C ALA A 121 -1.97 4.57 -21.01
N THR A 122 -2.11 3.35 -20.49
CA THR A 122 -2.32 2.14 -21.34
C THR A 122 -3.52 1.28 -20.92
N GLY A 123 -4.17 1.60 -19.80
CA GLY A 123 -5.25 0.80 -19.20
C GLY A 123 -4.78 -0.49 -18.51
N ARG A 124 -3.49 -0.86 -18.63
CA ARG A 124 -2.94 -2.13 -18.15
C ARG A 124 -1.48 -1.97 -17.72
N HIS A 125 -1.08 -2.65 -16.67
CA HIS A 125 0.33 -2.67 -16.26
C HIS A 125 0.71 -4.04 -15.73
N THR A 126 1.65 -4.72 -16.39
CA THR A 126 2.06 -6.08 -16.05
C THR A 126 0.87 -7.05 -16.04
N ASN A 127 0.34 -7.36 -14.86
CA ASN A 127 -0.73 -8.33 -14.62
C ASN A 127 -2.00 -7.68 -14.08
N VAL A 128 -2.02 -6.36 -13.97
CA VAL A 128 -3.18 -5.60 -13.49
C VAL A 128 -3.81 -4.79 -14.62
N ALA A 129 -5.13 -4.65 -14.56
CA ALA A 129 -5.92 -3.81 -15.44
C ALA A 129 -6.72 -2.80 -14.63
N LEU A 130 -6.85 -1.58 -15.13
CA LEU A 130 -7.65 -0.55 -14.49
C LEU A 130 -9.12 -1.01 -14.42
N MET A 131 -9.74 -0.87 -13.24
CA MET A 131 -11.19 -1.10 -13.10
C MET A 131 -12.01 -0.05 -13.87
N ASP A 132 -12.99 -0.54 -14.63
CA ASP A 132 -13.94 0.23 -15.43
C ASP A 132 -15.36 -0.38 -15.38
N GLU A 133 -16.31 0.17 -16.14
CA GLU A 133 -17.68 -0.33 -16.22
C GLU A 133 -17.79 -1.77 -16.78
N GLY A 134 -16.81 -2.21 -17.56
CA GLY A 134 -16.74 -3.56 -18.13
C GLY A 134 -16.15 -4.60 -17.17
N THR A 135 -15.61 -4.16 -16.03
CA THR A 135 -14.90 -5.01 -15.09
C THR A 135 -15.85 -5.98 -14.38
N ARG A 136 -15.59 -7.27 -14.55
CA ARG A 136 -16.39 -8.34 -13.93
C ARG A 136 -15.84 -8.67 -12.55
N LEU A 137 -16.73 -8.90 -11.59
CA LEU A 137 -16.34 -9.33 -10.24
C LEU A 137 -15.34 -8.35 -9.56
N TRP A 138 -15.47 -7.05 -9.85
CA TRP A 138 -14.57 -5.99 -9.39
C TRP A 138 -14.31 -6.03 -7.87
N PHE A 139 -15.30 -6.43 -7.07
CA PHE A 139 -15.21 -6.53 -5.61
C PHE A 139 -14.26 -7.65 -5.12
N LEU A 140 -13.87 -8.59 -5.99
CA LEU A 140 -12.85 -9.60 -5.74
C LEU A 140 -11.46 -9.19 -6.25
N GLY A 141 -11.37 -8.07 -6.96
CA GLY A 141 -10.11 -7.52 -7.45
C GLY A 141 -9.29 -6.86 -6.33
N ASP A 142 -8.25 -6.13 -6.73
CA ASP A 142 -7.39 -5.39 -5.83
C ASP A 142 -8.10 -4.11 -5.40
N THR A 143 -8.91 -4.22 -4.33
CA THR A 143 -9.72 -3.12 -3.76
C THR A 143 -9.28 -2.72 -2.36
N ILE A 144 -8.57 -3.59 -1.63
CA ILE A 144 -8.27 -3.40 -0.20
C ILE A 144 -6.91 -2.75 -0.06
N VAL A 145 -6.90 -1.50 0.40
CA VAL A 145 -5.65 -0.77 0.67
C VAL A 145 -5.14 -1.16 2.05
N LEU A 146 -3.98 -1.80 2.08
CA LEU A 146 -3.17 -1.90 3.28
C LEU A 146 -2.02 -0.90 3.15
N GLY A 147 -2.33 0.34 3.56
CA GLY A 147 -1.37 1.44 3.59
C GLY A 147 -0.45 1.36 4.81
N TYR A 148 0.40 2.38 4.96
CA TYR A 148 1.27 2.60 6.12
C TYR A 148 0.59 2.22 7.45
N PRO A 149 1.25 1.47 8.37
CA PRO A 149 2.70 1.32 8.55
C PRO A 149 3.34 0.05 7.97
N LEU A 150 2.72 -0.61 6.97
CA LEU A 150 3.31 -1.82 6.37
C LEU A 150 4.45 -1.47 5.37
N PRO A 151 5.59 -2.20 5.38
CA PRO A 151 6.81 -1.86 4.62
C PRO A 151 6.66 -1.78 3.09
N SER A 152 5.56 -2.28 2.57
CA SER A 152 5.29 -2.37 1.14
C SER A 152 3.82 -2.04 0.95
N ALA A 153 3.54 -0.79 0.57
CA ALA A 153 2.19 -0.37 0.31
C ALA A 153 1.67 -1.13 -0.91
N HIS A 154 0.63 -1.92 -0.68
CA HIS A 154 0.08 -2.82 -1.67
C HIS A 154 -1.43 -2.77 -1.59
N VAL A 155 -2.05 -2.91 -2.76
CA VAL A 155 -3.47 -3.17 -2.85
C VAL A 155 -3.65 -4.69 -2.84
N PHE A 156 -4.57 -5.16 -2.03
CA PHE A 156 -4.86 -6.57 -1.86
C PHE A 156 -6.28 -6.87 -2.32
N SER A 157 -6.47 -8.09 -2.79
CA SER A 157 -7.80 -8.65 -2.99
C SER A 157 -8.32 -9.35 -1.72
N PRO A 158 -9.65 -9.56 -1.61
CA PRO A 158 -10.20 -10.47 -0.61
C PRO A 158 -9.60 -11.88 -0.69
N GLY A 159 -9.26 -12.35 -1.89
CA GLY A 159 -8.62 -13.63 -2.09
C GLY A 159 -7.20 -13.67 -1.49
N ASP A 160 -6.41 -12.61 -1.64
CA ASP A 160 -5.07 -12.53 -1.04
C ASP A 160 -5.10 -12.58 0.48
N ILE A 161 -6.12 -11.99 1.12
CA ILE A 161 -6.31 -12.08 2.56
C ILE A 161 -6.55 -13.54 2.96
N LEU A 162 -7.41 -14.26 2.25
CA LEU A 162 -7.66 -15.68 2.51
C LEU A 162 -6.42 -16.55 2.27
N VAL A 163 -5.63 -16.25 1.21
CA VAL A 163 -4.34 -16.91 0.95
C VAL A 163 -3.38 -16.66 2.11
N ALA A 164 -3.24 -15.41 2.56
CA ALA A 164 -2.35 -15.04 3.66
C ALA A 164 -2.75 -15.72 4.97
N LEU A 165 -4.05 -15.73 5.31
CA LEU A 165 -4.57 -16.40 6.50
C LEU A 165 -4.41 -17.92 6.43
N GLY A 166 -4.71 -18.52 5.27
CA GLY A 166 -4.54 -19.96 5.07
C GLY A 166 -3.08 -20.39 5.16
N ALA A 167 -2.17 -19.63 4.54
CA ALA A 167 -0.73 -19.83 4.64
C ALA A 167 -0.22 -19.66 6.08
N PHE A 168 -0.73 -18.65 6.80
CA PHE A 168 -0.41 -18.44 8.20
C PHE A 168 -0.77 -19.68 9.03
N VAL A 169 -2.02 -20.14 8.94
CA VAL A 169 -2.50 -21.33 9.66
C VAL A 169 -1.68 -22.57 9.30
N PHE A 170 -1.42 -22.80 8.00
CA PHE A 170 -0.62 -23.93 7.55
C PHE A 170 0.79 -23.91 8.15
N LEU A 171 1.47 -22.77 8.13
CA LEU A 171 2.82 -22.62 8.69
C LEU A 171 2.84 -22.81 10.22
N GLN A 172 1.84 -22.28 10.94
CA GLN A 172 1.71 -22.51 12.37
C GLN A 172 1.58 -24.01 12.68
N TRP A 173 0.66 -24.70 11.99
CA TRP A 173 0.48 -26.14 12.16
C TRP A 173 1.74 -26.93 11.80
N ALA A 174 2.36 -26.61 10.66
CA ALA A 174 3.55 -27.26 10.17
C ALA A 174 4.73 -27.20 11.15
N MET A 175 4.93 -26.06 11.81
CA MET A 175 6.05 -25.85 12.73
C MET A 175 5.75 -26.29 14.17
N LEU A 176 4.49 -26.26 14.62
CA LEU A 176 4.09 -26.58 16.00
C LEU A 176 3.53 -28.01 16.15
N GLY A 177 3.15 -28.67 15.05
CA GLY A 177 2.68 -30.05 15.02
C GLY A 177 1.23 -30.25 15.51
N PRO A 178 0.85 -31.46 15.94
CA PRO A 178 -0.53 -31.79 16.30
C PRO A 178 -1.14 -30.87 17.39
N ASN A 179 -0.31 -30.38 18.31
CA ASN A 179 -0.71 -29.50 19.41
C ASN A 179 -0.56 -28.01 19.07
N TRP A 180 -0.62 -27.64 17.79
CA TRP A 180 -0.43 -26.26 17.34
C TRP A 180 -1.54 -25.31 17.81
N LEU A 181 -2.74 -25.79 18.14
CA LEU A 181 -3.73 -24.96 18.82
C LEU A 181 -3.38 -24.91 20.32
N PRO A 182 -3.37 -23.73 20.96
CA PRO A 182 -3.36 -23.63 22.41
C PRO A 182 -4.51 -24.44 23.03
N HIS A 183 -4.27 -25.07 24.19
CA HIS A 183 -5.24 -25.95 24.87
C HIS A 183 -6.63 -25.30 25.01
N TYR A 184 -6.68 -24.01 25.36
CA TYR A 184 -7.94 -23.28 25.53
C TYR A 184 -8.74 -23.09 24.22
N LEU A 185 -8.08 -23.07 23.05
CA LEU A 185 -8.77 -23.07 21.76
C LEU A 185 -9.22 -24.49 21.39
N GLN A 186 -8.45 -25.52 21.76
CA GLN A 186 -8.86 -26.92 21.54
C GLN A 186 -10.12 -27.27 22.34
N GLU A 187 -10.23 -26.76 23.57
CA GLU A 187 -11.38 -26.94 24.46
C GLU A 187 -12.58 -26.03 24.13
N GLY A 188 -12.44 -25.12 23.15
CA GLY A 188 -13.49 -24.17 22.77
C GLY A 188 -13.83 -23.13 23.85
N ARG A 189 -12.92 -22.89 24.81
CA ARG A 189 -13.13 -22.01 25.97
C ARG A 189 -12.07 -20.89 26.08
N PRO A 190 -11.82 -20.11 25.01
CA PRO A 190 -10.78 -19.07 25.04
C PRO A 190 -11.05 -17.99 26.09
N LEU A 191 -12.31 -17.57 26.23
CA LEU A 191 -12.70 -16.55 27.21
C LEU A 191 -12.52 -17.02 28.65
N ALA A 192 -12.88 -18.28 28.95
CA ALA A 192 -12.72 -18.84 30.29
C ALA A 192 -11.25 -18.92 30.68
N TYR A 193 -10.35 -19.25 29.74
CA TYR A 193 -8.91 -19.23 29.99
C TYR A 193 -8.39 -17.82 30.28
N LEU A 194 -8.76 -16.83 29.46
CA LEU A 194 -8.34 -15.43 29.68
C LEU A 194 -8.82 -14.89 31.04
N LEU A 195 -10.03 -15.25 31.45
CA LEU A 195 -10.59 -14.87 32.74
C LEU A 195 -9.98 -15.66 33.91
N SER A 196 -9.42 -16.86 33.65
CA SER A 196 -8.70 -17.67 34.64
C SER A 196 -7.25 -17.21 34.88
N LEU A 197 -6.71 -16.36 34.01
CA LEU A 197 -5.35 -15.83 34.18
C LEU A 197 -5.29 -14.96 35.43
N GLY A 198 -4.45 -15.36 36.39
CA GLY A 198 -4.19 -14.57 37.58
C GLY A 198 -3.60 -13.19 37.24
N ARG A 199 -3.77 -12.23 38.16
CA ARG A 199 -3.29 -10.85 38.01
C ARG A 199 -1.81 -10.74 37.62
N VAL A 200 -0.97 -11.69 38.07
CA VAL A 200 0.46 -11.78 37.72
C VAL A 200 0.68 -12.08 36.23
N SER A 201 -0.16 -12.92 35.61
CA SER A 201 -0.07 -13.24 34.19
C SER A 201 -0.50 -12.06 33.31
N TRP A 202 -1.51 -11.30 33.74
CA TRP A 202 -1.91 -10.05 33.08
C TRP A 202 -0.81 -8.99 33.13
N VAL A 203 -0.15 -8.82 34.28
CA VAL A 203 0.97 -7.88 34.42
C VAL A 203 2.15 -8.29 33.53
N LYS A 204 2.50 -9.57 33.50
CA LYS A 204 3.55 -10.08 32.59
C LYS A 204 3.17 -9.88 31.12
N GLY A 205 1.93 -10.18 30.74
CA GLY A 205 1.42 -9.95 29.39
C GLY A 205 1.48 -8.48 28.98
N ALA A 206 1.02 -7.58 29.86
CA ALA A 206 1.08 -6.13 29.64
C ALA A 206 2.51 -5.61 29.54
N ALA A 207 3.43 -6.12 30.37
CA ALA A 207 4.85 -5.75 30.32
C ALA A 207 5.52 -6.21 29.02
N ILE A 208 5.28 -7.47 28.60
CA ILE A 208 5.80 -8.01 27.33
C ILE A 208 5.21 -7.24 26.14
N PHE A 209 3.91 -6.94 26.17
CA PHE A 209 3.25 -6.16 25.12
C PHE A 209 3.79 -4.73 25.06
N GLY A 210 3.95 -4.06 26.21
CA GLY A 210 4.52 -2.72 26.29
C GLY A 210 5.96 -2.66 25.80
N LEU A 211 6.79 -3.63 26.19
CA LEU A 211 8.16 -3.76 25.70
C LEU A 211 8.21 -4.04 24.19
N GLY A 212 7.30 -4.89 23.70
CA GLY A 212 7.14 -5.18 22.27
C GLY A 212 6.72 -3.96 21.46
N LEU A 213 5.83 -3.12 21.99
CA LEU A 213 5.45 -1.84 21.39
C LEU A 213 6.63 -0.86 21.35
N LEU A 214 7.39 -0.77 22.44
CA LEU A 214 8.55 0.13 22.56
C LEU A 214 9.66 -0.25 21.56
N LEU A 215 10.02 -1.54 21.53
CA LEU A 215 10.98 -2.07 20.56
C LEU A 215 10.46 -1.99 19.12
N GLY A 216 9.18 -2.29 18.92
CA GLY A 216 8.52 -2.20 17.64
C GLY A 216 8.56 -0.78 17.09
N TRP A 217 8.15 0.22 17.87
CA TRP A 217 8.23 1.63 17.48
C TRP A 217 9.67 2.02 17.15
N LEU A 218 10.64 1.71 18.03
CA LEU A 218 12.02 2.14 17.84
C LEU A 218 12.66 1.53 16.59
N ILE A 219 12.41 0.25 16.32
CA ILE A 219 12.93 -0.43 15.12
C ILE A 219 12.17 0.03 13.86
N ILE A 220 10.84 0.13 13.92
CA ILE A 220 10.03 0.52 12.76
C ILE A 220 10.32 1.96 12.36
N GLY A 221 10.25 2.91 13.30
CA GLY A 221 10.32 4.34 13.00
C GLY A 221 11.73 4.91 12.77
N TRP A 222 12.80 4.15 13.05
CA TRP A 222 14.18 4.64 12.90
C TRP A 222 15.08 3.74 12.08
N VAL A 223 14.84 2.42 12.05
CA VAL A 223 15.69 1.47 11.33
C VAL A 223 15.04 1.02 10.03
N LEU A 224 13.77 0.60 10.07
CA LEU A 224 13.04 0.15 8.88
C LEU A 224 12.47 1.32 8.08
N TRP A 225 12.12 2.42 8.75
CA TRP A 225 11.49 3.60 8.15
C TRP A 225 12.14 4.88 8.69
N PRO A 226 13.41 5.15 8.33
CA PRO A 226 14.08 6.36 8.78
C PRO A 226 13.28 7.59 8.34
N VAL A 227 13.13 8.56 9.24
CA VAL A 227 12.53 9.85 8.90
C VAL A 227 13.46 10.58 7.96
N GLU A 228 13.12 10.59 6.68
CA GLU A 228 13.79 11.41 5.67
C GLU A 228 13.14 12.80 5.68
N TYR A 229 13.95 13.80 5.96
CA TYR A 229 13.55 15.20 5.77
C TYR A 229 13.80 15.52 4.30
N TYR A 230 12.72 15.81 3.56
CA TYR A 230 12.83 16.40 2.23
C TYR A 230 12.60 17.90 2.37
N ASP A 231 13.48 18.69 1.74
CA ASP A 231 13.24 20.10 1.56
C ASP A 231 11.95 20.24 0.73
N THR A 232 11.01 21.03 1.24
CA THR A 232 9.69 21.24 0.64
C THR A 232 9.73 22.55 -0.13
N ASP A 233 9.34 22.53 -1.40
CA ASP A 233 9.30 23.74 -2.21
C ASP A 233 8.17 24.67 -1.76
N PRO A 234 8.27 26.00 -1.97
CA PRO A 234 7.25 26.95 -1.56
C PRO A 234 5.80 26.63 -1.96
N PRO A 235 5.49 26.04 -3.13
CA PRO A 235 4.14 25.62 -3.50
C PRO A 235 3.58 24.48 -2.66
N ASP A 236 4.42 23.60 -2.10
CA ASP A 236 3.97 22.47 -1.29
C ASP A 236 3.66 22.85 0.18
N LEU A 237 3.93 24.11 0.55
CA LEU A 237 3.65 24.63 1.87
C LEU A 237 2.13 24.78 2.11
N ARG A 238 1.72 24.83 3.39
CA ARG A 238 0.32 25.16 3.74
C ARG A 238 -0.07 26.52 3.17
N ARG A 239 -1.34 26.68 2.81
CA ARG A 239 -1.90 27.92 2.23
C ARG A 239 -1.48 29.21 2.95
N SER A 240 -1.53 29.24 4.28
CA SER A 240 -1.11 30.39 5.08
C SER A 240 0.37 30.75 4.94
N HIS A 241 1.23 29.77 4.66
CA HIS A 241 2.66 29.97 4.42
C HIS A 241 2.94 30.36 2.96
N GLN A 242 2.20 29.80 2.00
CA GLN A 242 2.23 30.26 0.60
C GLN A 242 1.85 31.75 0.51
N GLU A 243 0.76 32.15 1.18
CA GLU A 243 0.32 33.55 1.31
C GLU A 243 1.42 34.45 1.90
N ALA A 244 2.03 34.04 3.01
CA ALA A 244 3.11 34.79 3.64
C ALA A 244 4.34 34.89 2.73
N TYR A 245 4.67 33.83 2.00
CA TYR A 245 5.77 33.80 1.05
C TYR A 245 5.54 34.77 -0.11
N ILE A 246 4.36 34.74 -0.74
CA ILE A 246 4.00 35.65 -1.83
C ILE A 246 3.95 37.11 -1.34
N SER A 247 3.46 37.37 -0.13
CA SER A 247 3.53 38.70 0.48
C SER A 247 4.98 39.18 0.65
N LEU A 248 5.91 38.32 1.09
CA LEU A 248 7.33 38.67 1.20
C LEU A 248 7.98 38.93 -0.17
N VAL A 249 7.59 38.18 -1.20
CA VAL A 249 8.04 38.43 -2.57
C VAL A 249 7.50 39.78 -3.07
N ALA A 250 6.22 40.08 -2.81
CA ALA A 250 5.60 41.37 -3.16
C ALA A 250 6.30 42.55 -2.45
N ASP A 251 6.60 42.40 -1.16
CA ASP A 251 7.33 43.41 -0.38
C ASP A 251 8.75 43.62 -0.91
N SER A 252 9.47 42.53 -1.20
CA SER A 252 10.81 42.59 -1.78
C SER A 252 10.77 43.29 -3.15
N PHE A 253 9.79 42.95 -4.00
CA PHE A 253 9.61 43.55 -5.30
C PHE A 253 9.26 45.04 -5.19
N GLY A 254 8.38 45.42 -4.27
CA GLY A 254 8.04 46.82 -4.02
C GLY A 254 9.24 47.68 -3.58
N LEU A 255 10.27 47.08 -2.98
CA LEU A 255 11.49 47.78 -2.57
C LEU A 255 12.54 47.89 -3.68
N ASN A 256 12.68 46.87 -4.53
CA ASN A 256 13.80 46.79 -5.48
C ASN A 256 13.39 46.89 -6.96
N GLY A 257 12.12 46.68 -7.30
CA GLY A 257 11.61 46.65 -8.67
C GLY A 257 12.17 45.50 -9.53
N ASP A 258 12.79 44.49 -8.93
CA ASP A 258 13.46 43.40 -9.65
C ASP A 258 12.47 42.28 -10.02
N VAL A 259 11.94 42.38 -11.22
CA VAL A 259 10.99 41.40 -11.78
C VAL A 259 11.65 40.04 -11.98
N GLN A 260 12.95 40.01 -12.32
CA GLN A 260 13.64 38.76 -12.62
C GLN A 260 13.83 37.93 -11.34
N LEU A 261 14.20 38.59 -10.23
CA LEU A 261 14.29 37.96 -8.92
C LEU A 261 12.93 37.51 -8.39
N ALA A 262 11.87 38.29 -8.62
CA ALA A 262 10.51 37.90 -8.24
C ALA A 262 10.05 36.64 -9.01
N ARG A 263 10.36 36.56 -10.31
CA ARG A 263 10.05 35.39 -11.14
C ARG A 263 10.86 34.16 -10.74
N GLU A 264 12.13 34.31 -10.40
CA GLU A 264 12.97 33.21 -9.92
C GLU A 264 12.43 32.62 -8.60
N ARG A 265 11.98 33.47 -7.67
CA ARG A 265 11.41 33.02 -6.39
C ARG A 265 10.06 32.34 -6.51
N LEU A 266 9.30 32.67 -7.55
CA LEU A 266 7.98 32.11 -7.82
C LEU A 266 8.00 31.08 -8.96
N GLN A 267 9.18 30.64 -9.40
CA GLN A 267 9.34 29.79 -10.59
C GLN A 267 8.63 28.43 -10.47
N ASP A 268 8.47 27.94 -9.24
CA ASP A 268 7.89 26.62 -8.95
C ASP A 268 6.36 26.69 -8.73
N PHE A 269 5.78 27.89 -8.65
CA PHE A 269 4.34 28.09 -8.58
C PHE A 269 3.71 28.19 -9.98
N ASP A 270 2.48 27.70 -10.11
CA ASP A 270 1.66 27.97 -11.30
C ASP A 270 1.12 29.41 -11.27
N ASP A 271 1.14 30.09 -12.42
CA ASP A 271 0.67 31.49 -12.55
C ASP A 271 -0.79 31.67 -12.07
N GLU A 272 -1.65 30.67 -12.27
CA GLU A 272 -3.04 30.68 -11.77
C GLU A 272 -3.11 30.62 -10.24
N GLU A 273 -2.25 29.81 -9.61
CA GLU A 273 -2.19 29.68 -8.15
C GLU A 273 -1.68 30.96 -7.49
N ILE A 274 -0.65 31.59 -8.08
CA ILE A 274 -0.15 32.90 -7.63
C ILE A 274 -1.28 33.94 -7.71
N GLY A 275 -2.02 33.96 -8.83
CA GLY A 275 -3.14 34.87 -9.03
C GLY A 275 -4.23 34.72 -7.97
N ASP A 276 -4.62 33.48 -7.67
CA ASP A 276 -5.63 33.14 -6.66
C ASP A 276 -5.19 33.53 -5.24
N ILE A 277 -3.91 33.30 -4.89
CA ILE A 277 -3.35 33.72 -3.60
C ILE A 277 -3.33 35.24 -3.48
N ILE A 278 -2.92 35.95 -4.54
CA ILE A 278 -2.91 37.42 -4.56
C ILE A 278 -4.33 37.97 -4.39
N LEU A 279 -5.33 37.41 -5.07
CA LEU A 279 -6.73 37.80 -4.89
C LEU A 279 -7.19 37.61 -3.43
N THR A 280 -6.88 36.45 -2.85
CA THR A 280 -7.19 36.14 -1.44
C THR A 280 -6.54 37.15 -0.48
N LEU A 281 -5.27 37.51 -0.73
CA LEU A 281 -4.54 38.51 0.07
C LEU A 281 -5.15 39.90 -0.08
N LEU A 282 -5.54 40.30 -1.30
CA LEU A 282 -6.17 41.60 -1.57
C LEU A 282 -7.53 41.74 -0.89
N GLU A 283 -8.32 40.66 -0.81
CA GLU A 283 -9.59 40.66 -0.08
C GLU A 283 -9.37 40.82 1.44
N ARG A 284 -8.29 40.23 1.97
CA ARG A 284 -7.97 40.29 3.41
C ARG A 284 -7.30 41.61 3.82
N GLU A 285 -6.43 42.14 2.97
CA GLU A 285 -5.60 43.32 3.24
C GLU A 285 -6.18 44.62 2.65
N GLY A 286 -7.44 44.61 2.20
CA GLY A 286 -8.11 45.73 1.53
C GLY A 286 -8.16 47.06 2.32
N GLU A 287 -7.80 47.06 3.60
CA GLU A 287 -7.65 48.28 4.42
C GLU A 287 -6.23 48.88 4.38
N ASP A 288 -5.19 48.08 4.09
CA ASP A 288 -3.81 48.56 3.91
C ASP A 288 -3.51 48.83 2.42
N LEU A 289 -3.68 50.10 2.05
CA LEU A 289 -3.46 50.59 0.69
C LEU A 289 -2.04 50.31 0.17
N ALA A 290 -1.03 50.31 1.04
CA ALA A 290 0.35 50.14 0.63
C ALA A 290 0.65 48.67 0.26
N SER A 291 0.17 47.72 1.07
CA SER A 291 0.36 46.28 0.84
C SER A 291 -0.47 45.80 -0.35
N SER A 292 -1.71 46.27 -0.45
CA SER A 292 -2.57 46.01 -1.61
C SER A 292 -1.97 46.53 -2.93
N GLN A 293 -1.29 47.68 -2.92
CA GLN A 293 -0.63 48.20 -4.12
C GLN A 293 0.57 47.33 -4.53
N ARG A 294 1.40 46.89 -3.58
CA ARG A 294 2.57 46.03 -3.87
C ARG A 294 2.16 44.70 -4.49
N LEU A 295 1.07 44.11 -4.01
CA LEU A 295 0.51 42.87 -4.56
C LEU A 295 0.01 43.06 -6.01
N ARG A 296 -0.66 44.18 -6.30
CA ARG A 296 -1.11 44.53 -7.67
C ARG A 296 0.06 44.80 -8.60
N ASP A 297 1.08 45.51 -8.13
CA ASP A 297 2.29 45.83 -8.89
C ASP A 297 3.06 44.54 -9.25
N LEU A 298 3.17 43.60 -8.30
CA LEU A 298 3.76 42.29 -8.53
C LEU A 298 2.98 41.50 -9.59
N ALA A 299 1.65 41.43 -9.46
CA ALA A 299 0.80 40.72 -10.41
C ALA A 299 0.91 41.30 -11.83
N GLN A 300 0.95 42.63 -11.94
CA GLN A 300 1.13 43.32 -13.22
C GLN A 300 2.52 43.05 -13.83
N ALA A 301 3.58 43.08 -13.01
CA ALA A 301 4.94 42.83 -13.46
C ALA A 301 5.16 41.40 -13.96
N LEU A 302 4.45 40.44 -13.36
CA LEU A 302 4.48 39.03 -13.76
C LEU A 302 3.49 38.70 -14.90
N ALA A 303 2.66 39.66 -15.32
CA ALA A 303 1.60 39.49 -16.31
C ALA A 303 0.54 38.43 -15.93
N LEU A 304 0.21 38.36 -14.63
CA LEU A 304 -0.78 37.42 -14.08
C LEU A 304 -2.21 37.90 -14.36
N SER A 305 -3.10 36.97 -14.65
CA SER A 305 -4.54 37.22 -14.75
C SER A 305 -5.19 37.16 -13.37
N LEU A 306 -5.61 38.31 -12.83
CA LEU A 306 -6.35 38.41 -11.56
C LEU A 306 -7.86 38.23 -11.79
N ALA A 307 -8.25 37.17 -12.48
CA ALA A 307 -9.64 36.77 -12.62
C ALA A 307 -10.01 35.78 -11.50
N PRO A 308 -11.18 35.89 -10.86
CA PRO A 308 -11.64 34.86 -9.94
C PRO A 308 -11.73 33.53 -10.69
N SER A 309 -11.13 32.49 -10.13
CA SER A 309 -11.10 31.14 -10.66
C SER A 309 -12.50 30.51 -10.57
N GLY A 310 -13.39 30.85 -11.51
CA GLY A 310 -14.71 30.23 -11.63
C GLY A 310 -15.78 31.06 -12.34
N GLU A 311 -15.80 30.99 -13.67
CA GLU A 311 -17.03 30.85 -14.48
C GLU A 311 -16.81 29.80 -15.58
#